data_AF-A0A7C1ZKM6-F1
#
_entry.id   AF-A0A7C1ZKM6-F1
#
_cell.length_a   1.000
_cell.length_b   1.000
_cell.length_c   1.000
_cell.angle_alpha   90.00
_cell.angle_beta   90.00
_cell.angle_gamma   90.00
#
_symmetry.space_group_name_H-M   'P 1'
#
loop_
_entity.id
_entity.type
_entity.pdbx_description
1 polymer ?
#
loop_
_entity_poly.entity_id
_entity_poly.type
_entity_poly.pdbx_seq_one_letter_code
_entity_poly.pdbx_strand_id
1 'polypeptide(L)' 'MNLVLIFISAVLVNNFVLTYFLGICPFLGVSGRIGSAVSMGMAVTFVLTLTAAITWLINHF' A
#
# COMPACT_ATOMS: atom_id res chain seq x y z
N MET A 1 23.72 5.74 -13.92
CA MET A 1 22.70 4.85 -13.31
C MET A 1 21.34 5.43 -13.65
N ASN A 2 20.54 4.76 -14.48
CA ASN A 2 19.30 5.33 -15.02
C ASN A 2 18.29 5.52 -13.86
N LEU A 3 17.94 6.76 -13.51
CA LEU A 3 17.05 7.11 -12.40
C LEU A 3 15.73 6.34 -12.45
N VAL A 4 15.26 6.02 -13.66
CA VAL A 4 14.04 5.23 -13.93
C VAL A 4 14.15 3.82 -13.34
N LEU A 5 15.31 3.18 -13.41
CA LEU A 5 15.55 1.83 -12.89
C LEU A 5 15.53 1.80 -11.35
N ILE A 6 16.06 2.84 -10.69
CA ILE A 6 16.04 2.96 -9.23
C ILE A 6 14.61 3.24 -8.76
N PHE A 7 13.87 4.07 -9.49
CA PHE A 7 12.47 4.39 -9.21
C PHE A 7 11.56 3.17 -9.34
N ILE A 8 11.74 2.37 -10.40
CA ILE A 8 11.04 1.08 -10.59
C ILE A 8 11.39 0.11 -9.44
N SER A 9 12.66 0.02 -9.06
CA SER A 9 13.09 -0.92 -8.01
C SER A 9 12.55 -0.54 -6.64
N ALA A 10 12.48 0.76 -6.33
CA ALA A 10 11.88 1.25 -5.09
C ALA A 10 10.36 1.00 -5.02
N VAL A 11 9.64 1.17 -6.13
CA VAL A 11 8.18 1.02 -6.19
C VAL A 11 7.72 -0.43 -6.32
N LEU A 12 8.53 -1.35 -6.86
CA LEU A 12 8.15 -2.76 -7.01
C LEU A 12 8.85 -3.70 -6.01
N VAL A 13 10.15 -3.52 -5.76
CA VAL A 13 10.96 -4.46 -4.96
C VAL A 13 11.02 -4.05 -3.49
N ASN A 14 10.99 -2.74 -3.19
CA ASN A 14 11.00 -2.24 -1.81
C ASN A 14 9.62 -1.78 -1.31
N ASN A 15 8.58 -1.86 -2.15
CA ASN A 15 7.26 -1.42 -1.78
C ASN A 15 6.57 -2.47 -0.90
N PHE A 16 6.38 -2.09 0.36
CA PHE A 16 5.86 -2.92 1.44
C PHE A 16 4.48 -3.54 1.11
N VAL A 17 3.67 -2.87 0.29
CA VAL A 17 2.32 -3.35 -0.09
C VAL A 17 2.39 -4.58 -1.00
N LEU A 18 3.33 -4.61 -1.95
CA LEU A 18 3.50 -5.71 -2.90
C LEU A 18 4.30 -6.89 -2.32
N THR A 19 5.27 -6.60 -1.44
CA THR A 19 6.21 -7.60 -0.91
C THR A 19 5.60 -8.45 0.20
N TYR A 20 4.70 -7.89 1.03
CA TYR A 20 4.14 -8.59 2.20
C TYR A 20 2.72 -9.15 1.99
N PHE A 21 2.15 -9.08 0.78
CA PHE A 21 0.77 -9.50 0.52
C PHE A 21 -0.25 -8.88 1.50
N LEU A 22 0.01 -7.65 1.99
CA LEU A 22 -0.90 -6.97 2.92
C LEU A 22 -2.15 -6.55 2.17
N GLY A 23 -3.26 -7.28 2.38
CA GLY A 23 -4.53 -7.02 1.70
C GLY A 23 -5.20 -8.23 1.05
N ILE A 24 -4.70 -9.46 1.23
CA ILE A 24 -5.37 -10.64 0.66
C ILE A 24 -6.79 -10.87 1.24
N CYS A 25 -6.99 -10.52 2.52
CA CYS A 25 -8.27 -10.61 3.20
C CYS A 25 -9.35 -9.66 2.63
N PRO A 26 -9.11 -8.35 2.41
CA PRO A 26 -10.08 -7.50 1.71
C PRO A 26 -10.18 -7.84 0.22
N PHE A 27 -9.13 -8.38 -0.41
CA PHE A 27 -9.23 -8.84 -1.80
C PHE A 27 -10.26 -9.98 -1.93
N LEU A 28 -10.13 -11.04 -1.12
CA LEU A 28 -11.07 -12.18 -1.10
C LEU A 28 -12.52 -11.77 -0.81
N GLY A 29 -12.74 -10.82 0.09
CA GLY A 29 -14.08 -10.36 0.46
C GLY A 29 -14.77 -9.48 -0.59
N VAL A 30 -14.01 -8.88 -1.50
CA VAL A 30 -14.51 -7.80 -2.38
C VAL A 30 -14.33 -8.10 -3.88
N SER A 31 -13.65 -9.20 -4.24
CA SER A 31 -13.42 -9.67 -5.62
C SER A 31 -14.66 -9.71 -6.53
N GLY A 32 -15.85 -9.91 -5.98
CA GLY A 32 -17.10 -10.01 -6.76
C GLY A 32 -17.87 -8.71 -6.96
N ARG A 33 -17.53 -7.61 -6.27
CA ARG A 33 -18.32 -6.36 -6.30
C ARG A 33 -17.43 -5.13 -6.42
N ILE A 34 -17.40 -4.56 -7.63
CA ILE A 34 -16.59 -3.38 -7.97
C ILE A 34 -16.98 -2.17 -7.11
N GLY A 35 -18.27 -1.97 -6.81
CA GLY A 35 -18.72 -0.86 -5.96
C GLY A 35 -18.15 -0.91 -4.54
N SER A 36 -18.07 -2.10 -3.95
CA SER A 36 -17.44 -2.30 -2.63
C SER A 36 -15.92 -2.22 -2.72
N ALA A 37 -15.31 -2.58 -3.86
CA ALA A 37 -13.86 -2.53 -4.04
C ALA A 37 -13.33 -1.09 -4.01
N VAL A 38 -14.09 -0.16 -4.60
CA VAL A 38 -13.74 1.27 -4.64
C VAL A 38 -13.75 1.88 -3.24
N SER A 39 -14.78 1.61 -2.43
CA SER A 39 -14.84 2.13 -1.06
C SER A 39 -13.78 1.51 -0.16
N MET A 40 -13.48 0.21 -0.32
CA MET A 40 -12.40 -0.46 0.41
C MET A 40 -11.03 0.12 0.07
N GLY A 41 -10.75 0.37 -1.22
CA GLY A 41 -9.50 0.98 -1.67
C GLY A 41 -9.29 2.40 -1.12
N MET A 42 -10.34 3.23 -1.11
CA MET A 42 -10.28 4.57 -0.50
C MET A 42 -10.04 4.52 1.00
N ALA A 43 -10.70 3.60 1.72
CA ALA A 43 -10.49 3.45 3.16
C ALA A 43 -9.04 3.03 3.49
N VAL A 44 -8.52 2.03 2.77
CA VAL A 44 -7.17 1.49 3.02
C VAL A 44 -6.08 2.49 2.67
N THR A 45 -6.21 3.24 1.57
CA THR A 45 -5.24 4.29 1.20
C THR A 45 -5.17 5.41 2.23
N PHE A 46 -6.31 5.82 2.79
CA PHE A 46 -6.34 6.81 3.87
C PHE A 46 -5.68 6.30 5.16
N VAL A 47 -6.00 5.09 5.60
CA VAL A 47 -5.43 4.53 6.84
C VAL A 47 -3.92 4.28 6.70
N LEU A 48 -3.47 3.76 5.54
CA LEU A 48 -2.05 3.50 5.29
C LEU A 48 -1.23 4.79 5.24
N THR A 49 -1.74 5.85 4.61
CA THR A 49 -1.03 7.14 4.55
C THR A 49 -0.88 7.77 5.93
N LEU A 50 -1.95 7.75 6.74
CA LEU A 50 -1.91 8.26 8.11
C LEU A 50 -0.96 7.44 8.99
N THR A 51 -1.07 6.11 8.93
CA THR A 51 -0.21 5.20 9.70
C THR A 51 1.25 5.37 9.31
N ALA A 52 1.56 5.45 8.02
CA ALA A 52 2.93 5.67 7.55
C ALA A 52 3.51 6.99 8.06
N ALA A 53 2.74 8.08 8.06
CA ALA A 53 3.19 9.36 8.58
C ALA A 53 3.47 9.31 10.10
N ILE A 54 2.59 8.66 10.86
CA ILE A 54 2.73 8.52 12.33
C ILE A 54 3.89 7.59 12.69
N THR A 55 3.99 6.43 12.03
CA THR A 55 5.08 5.46 12.24
C THR A 55 6.43 6.07 11.89
N TRP A 56 6.50 6.90 10.84
CA TRP A 56 7.73 7.62 10.51
C TRP A 56 8.12 8.60 11.61
N LEU A 57 7.15 9.33 12.17
CA LEU A 57 7.38 10.26 13.27
C LEU A 57 7.88 9.55 14.55
N ILE A 58 7.32 8.38 14.86
CA ILE A 58 7.69 7.58 16.04
C ILE A 58 9.03 6.88 15.85
N ASN A 59 9.32 6.34 14.67
CA ASN A 59 10.56 5.60 14.40
C ASN A 59 11.80 6.51 14.26
N HIS A 60 11.60 7.82 14.11
CA HIS A 60 12.70 8.79 14.03
C HIS A 60 13.08 9.40 15.39
N PHE A 61 12.31 9.11 16.46
CA PHE A 61 12.66 9.42 17.85
C PHE A 61 13.22 8.17 18.55
#